data_AF-A0A498DN56-F1
#
_entry.id   AF-A0A498DN56-F1
#
_cell.length_a   1.000
_cell.length_b   1.000
_cell.length_c   1.000
_cell.angle_alpha   90.00
_cell.angle_beta   90.00
_cell.angle_gamma   90.00
#
_symmetry.space_group_name_H-M   'P 1'
#
loop_
_entity.id
_entity.type
_entity.pdbx_description
1 polymer ?
#
loop_
_entity_poly.entity_id
_entity_poly.type
_entity_poly.pdbx_seq_one_letter_code
_entity_poly.pdbx_strand_id
1 'polypeptide(L)'
;MTKYQIEAPVRSFSGESVGVQFTKGTGHVTDADKPGRAALEYFRRHGYGVLAVDDDHKPLDERVNDLVTGPDSPPPPPAGKPDMFDPGEHSVEQVIEHLRKVDESVETRRVLDAEAAGENRAEIASEGAALLDRQEARDKAAASTTTPAAARTAAPKKGARS
;
A
#
# COMPACT_ATOMS: atom_id res chain seq x y z
N MET A 1 28.50 -17.30 -9.35
CA MET A 1 28.49 -17.08 -7.90
C MET A 1 27.80 -15.76 -7.70
N THR A 2 26.54 -15.82 -7.31
CA THR A 2 25.74 -14.64 -7.02
C THR A 2 25.91 -14.31 -5.55
N LYS A 3 26.24 -13.06 -5.27
CA LYS A 3 26.28 -12.54 -3.90
C LYS A 3 24.89 -12.12 -3.51
N TYR A 4 24.55 -12.31 -2.25
CA TYR A 4 23.27 -11.97 -1.69
C TYR A 4 23.49 -11.17 -0.43
N GLN A 5 22.73 -10.09 -0.29
CA GLN A 5 22.62 -9.31 0.93
C GLN A 5 21.42 -9.82 1.73
N ILE A 6 21.63 -10.10 3.01
CA ILE A 6 20.61 -10.53 3.96
C ILE A 6 20.37 -9.42 4.96
N GLU A 7 19.13 -9.02 5.15
CA GLU A 7 18.72 -8.01 6.10
C GLU A 7 18.02 -8.65 7.31
N ALA A 8 18.58 -8.42 8.49
CA ALA A 8 18.03 -8.89 9.75
C ALA A 8 16.86 -8.00 10.20
N PRO A 9 15.82 -8.57 10.85
CA PRO A 9 14.70 -7.82 11.40
C PRO A 9 15.15 -6.73 12.39
N VAL A 10 16.22 -7.01 13.13
CA VAL A 10 16.84 -6.09 14.08
C VAL A 10 17.96 -5.34 13.38
N ARG A 11 17.69 -4.08 13.03
CA ARG A 11 18.59 -3.19 12.26
C ARG A 11 19.92 -2.88 12.97
N SER A 12 19.99 -3.07 14.28
CA SER A 12 21.21 -2.88 15.07
C SER A 12 21.96 -4.18 15.35
N PHE A 13 21.49 -5.32 14.82
CA PHE A 13 22.08 -6.62 15.11
C PHE A 13 23.47 -6.75 14.46
N SER A 14 24.45 -7.13 15.26
CA SER A 14 25.80 -7.45 14.77
C SER A 14 26.23 -8.75 15.44
N GLY A 15 26.61 -9.74 14.64
CA GLY A 15 26.86 -11.10 15.10
C GLY A 15 26.81 -12.11 13.96
N GLU A 16 27.21 -13.34 14.23
CA GLU A 16 27.09 -14.43 13.25
C GLU A 16 25.73 -15.12 13.41
N SER A 17 25.06 -15.40 12.28
CA SER A 17 23.85 -16.21 12.24
C SER A 17 23.90 -17.15 11.05
N VAL A 18 23.75 -18.44 11.29
CA VAL A 18 23.76 -19.51 10.26
C VAL A 18 24.97 -19.41 9.32
N GLY A 19 26.15 -19.08 9.87
CA GLY A 19 27.39 -18.93 9.12
C GLY A 19 27.48 -17.64 8.27
N VAL A 20 26.57 -16.69 8.47
CA VAL A 20 26.60 -15.36 7.85
C VAL A 20 26.91 -14.32 8.92
N GLN A 21 27.95 -13.54 8.69
CA GLN A 21 28.30 -12.42 9.56
C GLN A 21 27.40 -11.21 9.26
N PHE A 22 26.68 -10.74 10.27
CA PHE A 22 25.89 -9.51 10.22
C PHE A 22 26.64 -8.36 10.87
N THR A 23 26.53 -7.19 10.25
CA THR A 23 27.00 -5.90 10.77
C THR A 23 25.90 -4.87 10.56
N LYS A 24 25.40 -4.26 11.65
CA LYS A 24 24.28 -3.30 11.61
C LYS A 24 23.06 -3.83 10.83
N GLY A 25 22.69 -5.08 11.11
CA GLY A 25 21.55 -5.74 10.50
C GLY A 25 21.79 -6.24 9.08
N THR A 26 22.96 -6.03 8.48
CA THR A 26 23.25 -6.47 7.10
C THR A 26 24.30 -7.57 7.09
N GLY A 27 23.96 -8.71 6.48
CA GLY A 27 24.86 -9.83 6.23
C GLY A 27 25.06 -10.05 4.74
N HIS A 28 26.17 -10.66 4.35
CA HIS A 28 26.42 -11.03 2.95
C HIS A 28 26.75 -12.52 2.85
N VAL A 29 26.13 -13.19 1.89
CA VAL A 29 26.36 -14.61 1.62
C VAL A 29 26.46 -14.82 0.12
N THR A 30 27.06 -15.91 -0.31
CA THR A 30 27.21 -16.24 -1.73
C THR A 30 26.73 -17.67 -1.98
N ASP A 31 26.19 -17.95 -3.17
CA ASP A 31 25.71 -19.31 -3.50
C ASP A 31 26.82 -20.28 -3.95
N ALA A 32 28.10 -19.86 -3.89
CA ALA A 32 29.21 -20.70 -4.34
C ALA A 32 29.26 -22.04 -3.62
N ASP A 33 28.95 -22.03 -2.31
CA ASP A 33 29.10 -23.18 -1.43
C ASP A 33 27.75 -23.69 -0.94
N LYS A 34 27.68 -25.01 -0.68
CA LYS A 34 26.53 -25.66 -0.02
C LYS A 34 26.06 -24.94 1.25
N PRO A 35 26.95 -24.55 2.21
CA PRO A 35 26.54 -23.76 3.37
C PRO A 35 25.91 -22.41 3.01
N GLY A 36 26.43 -21.72 1.99
CA GLY A 36 25.86 -20.44 1.55
C GLY A 36 24.45 -20.58 0.98
N ARG A 37 24.21 -21.62 0.18
CA ARG A 37 22.84 -21.95 -0.30
C ARG A 37 21.89 -22.35 0.82
N ALA A 38 22.36 -23.14 1.78
CA ALA A 38 21.56 -23.55 2.93
C ALA A 38 21.19 -22.34 3.82
N ALA A 39 22.12 -21.41 4.03
CA ALA A 39 21.87 -20.16 4.74
C ALA A 39 20.81 -19.32 4.00
N LEU A 40 20.92 -19.16 2.68
CA LEU A 40 19.93 -18.44 1.88
C LEU A 40 18.52 -19.01 2.00
N GLU A 41 18.37 -20.33 1.92
CA GLU A 41 17.07 -20.98 2.12
C GLU A 41 16.53 -20.78 3.53
N TYR A 42 17.39 -20.89 4.55
CA TYR A 42 17.01 -20.65 5.94
C TYR A 42 16.44 -19.25 6.11
N PHE A 43 17.15 -18.22 5.66
CA PHE A 43 16.74 -16.83 5.80
C PHE A 43 15.45 -16.52 5.05
N ARG A 44 15.28 -17.06 3.83
CA ARG A 44 14.02 -16.96 3.06
C ARG A 44 12.83 -17.57 3.81
N ARG A 45 13.01 -18.74 4.43
CA ARG A 45 11.94 -19.42 5.19
C ARG A 45 11.59 -18.70 6.48
N HIS A 46 12.54 -17.97 7.08
CA HIS A 46 12.33 -17.22 8.32
C HIS A 46 11.93 -15.76 8.07
N GLY A 47 11.65 -15.38 6.82
CA GLY A 47 11.15 -14.05 6.46
C GLY A 47 12.19 -12.94 6.52
N TYR A 48 13.48 -13.27 6.44
CA TYR A 48 14.54 -12.27 6.31
C TYR A 48 14.54 -11.70 4.89
N GLY A 49 14.91 -10.42 4.75
CA GLY A 49 15.09 -9.80 3.44
C GLY A 49 16.33 -10.39 2.78
N VAL A 50 16.21 -11.05 1.63
CA VAL A 50 17.33 -11.64 0.89
C VAL A 50 17.34 -11.07 -0.53
N LEU A 51 18.34 -10.24 -0.82
CA LEU A 51 18.50 -9.54 -2.09
C LEU A 51 19.71 -10.09 -2.85
N ALA A 52 19.56 -10.43 -4.13
CA ALA A 52 20.71 -10.74 -4.98
C ALA A 52 21.44 -9.44 -5.34
N VAL A 53 22.75 -9.42 -5.17
CA VAL A 53 23.63 -8.30 -5.50
C VAL A 53 24.66 -8.81 -6.52
N ASP A 54 24.55 -8.36 -7.76
CA ASP A 54 25.58 -8.57 -8.77
C ASP A 54 26.80 -7.67 -8.48
N ASP A 55 28.00 -8.24 -8.63
CA ASP A 55 29.30 -7.69 -8.20
C ASP A 55 29.72 -6.39 -8.93
N ASP A 56 28.92 -5.90 -9.90
CA ASP A 56 29.29 -4.82 -10.82
C ASP A 56 28.48 -3.51 -10.69
N HIS A 57 27.96 -3.13 -9.51
CA HIS A 57 27.59 -1.70 -9.33
C HIS A 57 27.97 -1.10 -7.99
N LYS A 58 28.42 0.16 -8.13
CA LYS A 58 28.19 1.37 -7.32
C LYS A 58 27.17 1.28 -6.15
N PRO A 59 27.38 2.09 -5.10
CA PRO A 59 26.57 2.12 -3.88
C PRO A 59 25.08 2.39 -4.11
N LEU A 60 24.31 1.99 -3.11
CA LEU A 60 22.86 1.77 -3.03
C LEU A 60 21.92 2.89 -3.54
N ASP A 61 22.41 4.10 -3.76
CA ASP A 61 21.58 5.27 -4.06
C ASP A 61 21.01 5.29 -5.50
N GLU A 62 21.50 4.44 -6.42
CA GLU A 62 21.18 4.55 -7.85
C GLU A 62 20.42 3.34 -8.46
N ARG A 63 20.07 2.32 -7.66
CA ARG A 63 19.39 1.09 -8.17
C ARG A 63 17.86 1.07 -8.00
N VAL A 64 17.25 2.16 -7.52
CA VAL A 64 15.77 2.26 -7.37
C VAL A 64 15.07 2.46 -8.73
N ASN A 65 15.80 2.82 -9.78
CA ASN A 65 15.19 3.25 -11.05
C ASN A 65 15.08 2.17 -12.14
N ASP A 66 15.64 0.97 -11.95
CA ASP A 66 15.70 -0.07 -13.01
C ASP A 66 14.77 -1.28 -12.75
N LEU A 67 13.91 -1.21 -11.72
CA LEU A 67 12.75 -2.11 -11.56
C LEU A 67 11.44 -1.42 -11.97
N VAL A 68 11.56 -0.33 -12.73
CA VAL A 68 10.47 0.42 -13.39
C VAL A 68 10.57 0.12 -14.88
N THR A 69 10.10 -1.04 -15.34
CA THR A 69 9.54 -1.29 -16.70
C THR A 69 9.26 -2.78 -16.91
N GLY A 70 8.08 -3.22 -16.48
CA GLY A 70 7.51 -4.53 -16.82
C GLY A 70 6.21 -4.76 -16.06
N PRO A 71 5.05 -4.90 -16.72
CA PRO A 71 3.73 -4.63 -16.14
C PRO A 71 3.20 -5.79 -15.31
N ASP A 72 2.25 -5.50 -14.41
CA ASP A 72 1.38 -6.49 -13.74
C ASP A 72 1.79 -6.97 -12.33
N SER A 73 1.96 -6.04 -11.37
CA SER A 73 1.47 -6.20 -9.99
C SER A 73 1.63 -4.89 -9.20
N PRO A 74 0.58 -4.38 -8.52
CA PRO A 74 0.74 -3.25 -7.62
C PRO A 74 1.65 -3.62 -6.43
N PRO A 75 2.51 -2.71 -5.96
CA PRO A 75 3.40 -2.98 -4.83
C PRO A 75 2.60 -3.22 -3.53
N PRO A 76 3.04 -4.11 -2.62
CA PRO A 76 2.50 -4.13 -1.28
C PRO A 76 2.90 -2.83 -0.57
N PRO A 77 1.98 -2.17 0.15
CA PRO A 77 2.28 -0.87 0.74
C PRO A 77 3.29 -0.99 1.90
N PRO A 78 4.13 0.04 2.10
CA PRO A 78 5.09 0.07 3.19
C PRO A 78 4.39 0.18 4.55
N ALA A 79 4.86 -0.60 5.52
CA ALA A 79 4.38 -0.55 6.90
C ALA A 79 4.75 0.79 7.56
N GLY A 80 3.86 1.77 7.44
CA GLY A 80 3.99 3.09 8.05
C GLY A 80 2.66 3.81 8.11
N LYS A 81 1.82 3.48 9.10
CA LYS A 81 0.43 3.98 9.27
C LYS A 81 -0.47 3.51 8.11
N PRO A 82 -1.80 3.36 8.29
CA PRO A 82 -2.64 2.84 7.22
C PRO A 82 -2.59 3.80 6.03
N ASP A 83 -1.94 3.39 4.94
CA ASP A 83 -2.26 3.64 3.53
C ASP A 83 -2.95 4.98 3.18
N MET A 84 -2.50 6.10 3.76
CA MET A 84 -3.05 7.41 3.44
C MET A 84 -2.32 7.92 2.20
N PHE A 85 -2.96 7.81 1.04
CA PHE A 85 -2.50 8.36 -0.24
C PHE A 85 -2.05 9.83 -0.08
N ASP A 86 -0.79 10.13 -0.39
CA ASP A 86 -0.24 11.49 -0.29
C ASP A 86 -0.17 12.11 -1.69
N PRO A 87 -1.01 13.11 -2.02
CA PRO A 87 -1.00 13.67 -3.37
C PRO A 87 0.29 14.42 -3.70
N GLY A 88 1.06 14.89 -2.72
CA GLY A 88 2.33 15.59 -2.92
C GLY A 88 3.47 14.67 -3.37
N GLU A 89 3.38 13.37 -3.09
CA GLU A 89 4.33 12.37 -3.59
C GLU A 89 3.91 11.76 -4.95
N HIS A 90 2.76 12.17 -5.49
CA HIS A 90 2.17 11.64 -6.72
C HIS A 90 2.00 12.70 -7.81
N SER A 91 2.06 12.27 -9.07
CA SER A 91 1.76 13.15 -10.21
C SER A 91 0.27 13.44 -10.33
N VAL A 92 -0.09 14.53 -11.00
CA VAL A 92 -1.49 14.94 -11.23
C VAL A 92 -2.35 13.79 -11.78
N GLU A 93 -1.83 13.08 -12.79
CA GLU A 93 -2.52 11.94 -13.40
C GLU A 93 -2.75 10.79 -12.41
N GLN A 94 -1.75 10.47 -11.57
CA GLN A 94 -1.86 9.43 -10.55
C GLN A 94 -2.86 9.80 -9.46
N VAL A 95 -2.90 11.08 -9.05
CA VAL A 95 -3.88 11.58 -8.08
C VAL A 95 -5.30 11.46 -8.64
N ILE A 96 -5.52 11.91 -9.87
CA ILE A 96 -6.84 11.84 -10.52
C ILE A 96 -7.28 10.38 -10.73
N GLU A 97 -6.36 9.49 -11.12
CA GLU A 97 -6.64 8.06 -11.25
C GLU A 97 -7.02 7.43 -9.90
N HIS A 98 -6.30 7.76 -8.83
CA HIS A 98 -6.60 7.30 -7.49
C HIS A 98 -8.00 7.75 -7.03
N LEU A 99 -8.34 9.03 -7.22
CA LEU A 99 -9.66 9.57 -6.86
C LEU A 99 -10.80 8.89 -7.62
N ARG A 100 -10.57 8.52 -8.90
CA ARG A 100 -11.54 7.77 -9.71
C ARG A 100 -11.69 6.32 -9.24
N LYS A 101 -10.62 5.72 -8.71
CA LYS A 101 -10.59 4.33 -8.25
C LYS A 101 -11.21 4.16 -6.86
N VAL A 102 -10.91 5.08 -5.93
CA VAL A 102 -11.35 4.94 -4.54
C VAL A 102 -12.85 5.21 -4.39
N ASP A 103 -13.46 6.01 -5.29
CA ASP A 103 -14.90 6.31 -5.35
C ASP A 103 -15.55 6.67 -4.00
N GLU A 104 -14.76 7.14 -3.05
CA GLU A 104 -15.14 7.44 -1.68
C GLU A 104 -15.07 8.94 -1.42
N SER A 105 -16.23 9.57 -1.15
CA SER A 105 -16.35 11.01 -0.88
C SER A 105 -15.41 11.50 0.24
N VAL A 106 -15.17 10.66 1.24
CA VAL A 106 -14.32 10.97 2.40
C VAL A 106 -12.85 11.04 2.02
N GLU A 107 -12.37 10.08 1.21
CA GLU A 107 -10.98 10.05 0.76
C GLU A 107 -10.69 11.17 -0.23
N THR A 108 -11.58 11.40 -1.20
CA THR A 108 -11.45 12.51 -2.16
C THR A 108 -11.30 13.85 -1.47
N ARG A 109 -12.07 14.10 -0.40
CA ARG A 109 -11.96 15.33 0.39
C ARG A 109 -10.63 15.44 1.13
N ARG A 110 -10.10 14.34 1.68
CA ARG A 110 -8.80 14.31 2.36
C ARG A 110 -7.67 14.62 1.39
N VAL A 111 -7.70 14.02 0.20
CA VAL A 111 -6.70 14.22 -0.85
C VAL A 111 -6.73 15.66 -1.36
N LEU A 112 -7.91 16.24 -1.55
CA LEU A 112 -8.04 17.66 -1.92
C LEU A 112 -7.50 18.60 -0.84
N ASP A 113 -7.70 18.31 0.44
CA ASP A 113 -7.16 19.10 1.55
C ASP A 113 -5.62 19.00 1.63
N ALA A 114 -5.07 17.79 1.48
CA ALA A 114 -3.64 17.55 1.43
C ALA A 114 -2.98 18.23 0.22
N GLU A 115 -3.61 18.19 -0.95
CA GLU A 115 -3.15 18.90 -2.16
C GLU A 115 -3.18 20.42 -1.95
N ALA A 116 -4.24 20.94 -1.34
CA ALA A 116 -4.36 22.38 -1.07
C ALA A 116 -3.31 22.88 -0.06
N ALA A 117 -2.90 22.03 0.89
CA ALA A 117 -1.83 22.29 1.85
C ALA A 117 -0.42 22.13 1.26
N GLY A 118 -0.29 21.35 0.18
CA GLY A 118 0.96 21.08 -0.53
C GLY A 118 1.15 21.97 -1.76
N GLU A 119 1.24 21.34 -2.94
CA GLU A 119 1.55 22.01 -4.21
C GLU A 119 0.38 22.82 -4.80
N ASN A 120 -0.86 22.55 -4.36
CA ASN A 120 -2.08 23.24 -4.79
C ASN A 120 -2.22 23.33 -6.32
N ARG A 121 -2.09 22.18 -6.99
CA ARG A 121 -2.18 22.09 -8.45
C ARG A 121 -3.63 22.28 -8.87
N ALA A 122 -3.88 23.33 -9.66
CA ALA A 122 -5.22 23.75 -10.06
C ALA A 122 -6.01 22.65 -10.80
N GLU A 123 -5.34 21.77 -11.54
CA GLU A 123 -5.96 20.66 -12.26
C GLU A 123 -6.57 19.62 -11.31
N ILE A 124 -5.86 19.25 -10.25
CA ILE A 124 -6.35 18.32 -9.21
C ILE A 124 -7.50 18.96 -8.44
N ALA A 125 -7.38 20.24 -8.10
CA ALA A 125 -8.44 20.97 -7.41
C ALA A 125 -9.74 21.01 -8.25
N SER A 126 -9.62 21.20 -9.57
CA SER A 126 -10.78 21.26 -10.46
C SER A 126 -11.40 19.88 -10.74
N GLU A 127 -10.60 18.89 -11.13
CA GLU A 127 -11.09 17.53 -11.41
C GLU A 127 -11.55 16.81 -10.12
N GLY A 128 -10.79 16.94 -9.03
CA GLY A 128 -11.14 16.32 -7.76
C GLY A 128 -12.42 16.90 -7.16
N ALA A 129 -12.67 18.20 -7.29
CA ALA A 129 -13.93 18.81 -6.84
C ALA A 129 -15.13 18.29 -7.65
N ALA A 130 -14.98 18.09 -8.96
CA ALA A 130 -16.03 17.52 -9.81
C ALA A 130 -16.31 16.04 -9.48
N LEU A 131 -15.29 15.27 -9.08
CA LEU A 131 -15.44 13.89 -8.60
C LEU A 131 -16.14 13.85 -7.24
N LEU A 132 -15.77 14.72 -6.30
CA LEU A 132 -16.38 14.80 -4.98
C LEU A 132 -17.89 15.09 -5.07
N ASP A 133 -18.30 16.07 -5.87
CA ASP A 133 -19.73 16.40 -6.05
C ASP A 133 -20.54 15.19 -6.58
N ARG A 134 -19.97 14.45 -7.53
CA ARG A 134 -20.58 13.23 -8.09
C ARG A 134 -20.70 12.12 -7.03
N GLN A 135 -19.67 11.92 -6.21
CA GLN A 135 -19.65 10.92 -5.16
C GLN A 135 -20.67 11.28 -4.07
N GLU A 136 -20.69 12.53 -3.59
CA GLU A 136 -21.64 12.99 -2.57
C GLU A 136 -23.10 12.89 -3.06
N ALA A 137 -23.36 13.20 -4.33
CA ALA A 137 -24.68 13.03 -4.94
C ALA A 137 -25.12 11.55 -4.95
N ARG A 138 -24.20 10.63 -5.22
CA ARG A 138 -24.44 9.19 -5.20
C ARG A 138 -24.64 8.66 -3.78
N ASP A 139 -23.81 9.06 -2.83
CA ASP A 139 -23.96 8.74 -1.40
C ASP A 139 -25.32 9.21 -0.87
N LYS A 140 -25.74 10.42 -1.22
CA LYS A 140 -27.06 10.96 -0.87
C LYS A 140 -28.20 10.16 -1.51
N ALA A 141 -28.04 9.70 -2.75
CA ALA A 141 -29.02 8.85 -3.42
C ALA A 141 -29.09 7.44 -2.80
N ALA A 142 -27.96 6.86 -2.39
CA ALA A 142 -27.87 5.58 -1.68
C ALA A 142 -28.49 5.67 -0.27
N ALA A 143 -28.24 6.75 0.45
CA ALA A 143 -28.86 7.02 1.74
C ALA A 143 -30.39 7.21 1.62
N SER A 144 -30.87 7.81 0.53
CA SER A 144 -32.30 8.03 0.28
C SER A 144 -33.06 6.76 -0.12
N THR A 145 -32.37 5.76 -0.66
CA THR A 145 -32.96 4.46 -1.07
C THR A 145 -33.02 3.44 0.07
N THR A 146 -32.33 3.68 1.18
CA THR A 146 -32.41 2.86 2.41
C THR A 146 -33.43 3.45 3.38
N THR A 147 -34.66 3.62 2.93
CA THR A 147 -35.79 3.77 3.86
C THR A 147 -36.28 2.36 4.23
N PRO A 148 -36.34 1.97 5.51
CA PRO A 148 -36.83 0.67 5.91
C PRO A 148 -38.32 0.58 5.55
N ALA A 149 -38.64 -0.21 4.53
CA ALA A 149 -40.00 -0.69 4.29
C ALA A 149 -40.40 -1.72 5.36
N ALA A 150 -40.40 -1.29 6.63
CA ALA A 150 -40.98 -2.02 7.77
C ALA A 150 -42.20 -1.24 8.27
N ALA A 151 -43.16 -1.01 7.38
CA ALA A 151 -44.48 -0.49 7.71
C ALA A 151 -45.54 -1.19 6.86
N ARG A 152 -45.79 -2.47 7.17
CA ARG A 152 -46.93 -3.32 6.74
C ARG A 152 -46.81 -4.58 7.60
N THR A 153 -47.65 -4.88 8.59
CA THR A 153 -49.11 -4.80 8.62
C THR A 153 -49.57 -4.86 10.07
N ALA A 154 -50.27 -3.82 10.53
CA ALA A 154 -51.14 -3.93 11.70
C ALA A 154 -52.33 -4.82 11.32
N ALA A 155 -52.56 -5.90 12.06
CA ALA A 155 -53.80 -6.65 12.02
C ALA A 155 -54.41 -6.64 13.43
N PRO A 156 -55.49 -5.86 13.69
CA PRO A 156 -56.27 -6.01 14.91
C PRO A 156 -57.12 -7.27 14.77
N LYS A 157 -56.81 -8.33 15.53
CA LYS A 157 -57.74 -9.45 15.72
C LYS A 157 -58.93 -8.96 16.53
N LYS A 158 -60.00 -8.64 15.81
CA LYS A 158 -61.36 -8.43 16.31
C LYS A 158 -62.07 -9.79 16.34
N GLY A 159 -62.70 -10.14 17.46
CA GLY A 159 -63.63 -11.28 17.62
C GLY A 159 -63.13 -12.30 18.65
N ALA A 160 -63.91 -12.79 19.61
CA ALA A 160 -65.34 -12.66 19.93
C ALA A 160 -65.49 -12.97 21.44
N ARG A 161 -66.18 -12.17 22.25
CA ARG A 161 -67.56 -12.43 22.75
C ARG A 161 -67.97 -13.91 22.72
N SER A 162 -68.03 -14.53 23.90
CA SER A 162 -69.24 -14.92 24.66
C SER A 162 -69.02 -16.21 25.45
#